data_AF-A0A7V9NMX4-F1
#
_entry.id   AF-A0A7V9NMX4-F1
#
_cell.length_a   1.000
_cell.length_b   1.000
_cell.length_c   1.000
_cell.angle_alpha   90.00
_cell.angle_beta   90.00
_cell.angle_gamma   90.00
#
_symmetry.space_group_name_H-M   'P 1'
#
loop_
_entity.id
_entity.type
_entity.pdbx_description
1 polymer ?
#
loop_
_entity_poly.entity_id
_entity_poly.type
_entity_poly.pdbx_seq_one_letter_code
_entity_poly.pdbx_strand_id
1 'polypeptide(L)'
;MSKPITKSETVCFAQEEYFLETFQLIQQIALRMIRPFHLEEVEDITQEVKLGLLKWKMNRPDQVYTFDEWLKIANTATQNEIKTFYTKKSKRSSVIISIDEINVDLYVNKNFRTANSEGDTEMKIHSLLKQIWKLIQTQSLVEHYALLLKKQELISYLIGYRICGSNEMAGRLKLTKKEFERLIETLPLSDVEIASLLEREHNLKITSEALRKVRQRSLSKLRSVLASKNQHIAIKTNQKNGRASVTRENKNVSTKQTAGT
;
A
#
# COMPACT_ATOMS: atom_id res chain seq x y z
N MET A 1 -22.04 -50.67 -18.85
CA MET A 1 -23.12 -50.29 -17.91
C MET A 1 -22.58 -49.21 -16.99
N SER A 2 -22.83 -47.95 -17.32
CA SER A 2 -22.39 -46.81 -16.51
C SER A 2 -23.33 -46.64 -15.33
N LYS A 3 -22.80 -46.70 -14.10
CA LYS A 3 -23.58 -46.46 -12.88
C LYS A 3 -24.13 -45.03 -12.91
N PRO A 4 -25.38 -44.80 -12.47
CA PRO A 4 -25.92 -43.45 -12.34
C PRO A 4 -25.17 -42.72 -11.23
N ILE A 5 -24.48 -41.64 -11.60
CA ILE A 5 -23.81 -40.74 -10.65
C ILE A 5 -24.91 -40.13 -9.78
N THR A 6 -24.83 -40.37 -8.49
CA THR A 6 -25.81 -39.86 -7.52
C THR A 6 -25.57 -38.37 -7.27
N LYS A 7 -26.64 -37.59 -7.02
CA LYS A 7 -26.55 -36.12 -6.81
C LYS A 7 -25.52 -35.71 -5.75
N SER A 8 -25.23 -36.58 -4.77
CA SER A 8 -24.19 -36.39 -3.75
C SER A 8 -22.77 -36.45 -4.31
N GLU A 9 -22.50 -37.30 -5.30
CA GLU A 9 -21.17 -37.41 -5.93
C GLU A 9 -20.87 -36.17 -6.79
N THR A 10 -21.84 -35.68 -7.56
CA THR A 10 -21.67 -34.44 -8.37
C THR A 10 -21.39 -33.20 -7.53
N VAL A 11 -21.96 -33.11 -6.32
CA VAL A 11 -21.72 -31.98 -5.41
C VAL A 11 -20.34 -32.07 -4.77
N CYS A 12 -19.83 -33.27 -4.51
CA CYS A 12 -18.51 -33.50 -3.92
C CYS A 12 -17.38 -33.11 -4.89
N PHE A 13 -17.49 -33.51 -6.17
CA PHE A 13 -16.51 -33.15 -7.22
C PHE A 13 -16.44 -31.64 -7.47
N ALA A 14 -17.58 -30.95 -7.51
CA ALA A 14 -17.60 -29.49 -7.69
C ALA A 14 -16.86 -28.73 -6.57
N GLN A 15 -16.86 -29.25 -5.34
CA GLN A 15 -16.16 -28.60 -4.23
C GLN A 15 -14.65 -28.85 -4.20
N GLU A 16 -14.18 -29.92 -4.82
CA GLU A 16 -12.75 -30.14 -5.02
C GLU A 16 -12.22 -29.21 -6.12
N GLU A 17 -13.00 -28.99 -7.18
CA GLU A 17 -12.69 -28.00 -8.21
C GLU A 17 -12.64 -26.58 -7.62
N TYR A 18 -13.62 -26.19 -6.80
CA TYR A 18 -13.61 -24.88 -6.12
C TYR A 18 -12.38 -24.67 -5.23
N PHE A 19 -11.91 -25.74 -4.58
CA PHE A 19 -10.72 -25.72 -3.73
C PHE A 19 -9.45 -25.46 -4.56
N LEU A 20 -9.33 -26.09 -5.74
CA LEU A 20 -8.19 -25.90 -6.63
C LEU A 20 -8.21 -24.53 -7.31
N GLU A 21 -9.38 -24.06 -7.73
CA GLU A 21 -9.54 -22.74 -8.37
C GLU A 21 -9.21 -21.58 -7.42
N THR A 22 -9.42 -21.76 -6.12
CA THR A 22 -9.09 -20.75 -5.12
C THR A 22 -7.60 -20.57 -4.89
N PHE A 23 -6.74 -21.47 -5.37
CA PHE A 23 -5.29 -21.39 -5.14
C PHE A 23 -4.65 -20.19 -5.83
N GLN A 24 -5.05 -19.93 -7.08
CA GLN A 24 -4.56 -18.77 -7.82
C GLN A 24 -5.03 -17.47 -7.16
N LEU A 25 -6.26 -17.44 -6.65
CA LEU A 25 -6.81 -16.29 -5.95
C LEU A 25 -6.04 -16.00 -4.64
N ILE A 26 -5.76 -17.02 -3.82
CA ILE A 26 -4.98 -16.87 -2.59
C ILE A 26 -3.61 -16.26 -2.90
N GLN A 27 -2.94 -16.76 -3.94
CA GLN A 27 -1.63 -16.26 -4.36
C GLN A 27 -1.71 -14.81 -4.86
N GLN A 28 -2.74 -14.45 -5.64
CA GLN A 28 -2.95 -13.08 -6.09
C GLN A 28 -3.24 -12.11 -4.93
N ILE A 29 -4.06 -12.53 -3.95
CA ILE A 29 -4.34 -11.75 -2.76
C ILE A 29 -3.06 -11.57 -1.94
N ALA A 30 -2.28 -12.63 -1.74
CA ALA A 30 -1.01 -12.58 -1.02
C ALA A 30 -0.01 -11.66 -1.72
N LEU A 31 0.21 -11.80 -3.04
CA LEU A 31 1.08 -10.91 -3.83
C LEU A 31 0.66 -9.44 -3.72
N ARG A 32 -0.64 -9.16 -3.70
CA ARG A 32 -1.18 -7.79 -3.62
C ARG A 32 -1.01 -7.17 -2.24
N MET A 33 -1.14 -7.96 -1.19
CA MET A 33 -1.18 -7.47 0.20
C MET A 33 0.17 -7.56 0.91
N ILE A 34 1.07 -8.39 0.39
CA ILE A 34 2.44 -8.50 0.89
C ILE A 34 3.29 -7.39 0.27
N ARG A 35 4.08 -6.74 1.12
CA ARG A 35 4.96 -5.64 0.70
C ARG A 35 6.04 -6.19 -0.27
N PRO A 36 6.52 -5.41 -1.25
CA PRO A 36 7.47 -5.88 -2.28
C PRO A 36 8.79 -6.49 -1.78
N PHE A 37 9.15 -6.26 -0.51
CA PHE A 37 10.36 -6.77 0.14
C PHE A 37 10.10 -8.01 1.01
N HIS A 38 8.90 -8.59 0.90
CA HIS A 38 8.52 -9.88 1.49
C HIS A 38 7.91 -10.78 0.40
N LEU A 39 8.23 -10.53 -0.88
CA LEU A 39 7.68 -11.32 -1.98
C LEU A 39 8.16 -12.77 -1.92
N GLU A 40 9.32 -13.01 -1.34
CA GLU A 40 9.84 -14.33 -1.03
C GLU A 40 8.97 -15.11 -0.03
N GLU A 41 8.24 -14.42 0.84
CA GLU A 41 7.36 -15.02 1.87
C GLU A 41 5.95 -15.33 1.32
N VAL A 42 5.63 -14.87 0.10
CA VAL A 42 4.29 -15.02 -0.48
C VAL A 42 3.94 -16.48 -0.69
N GLU A 43 4.90 -17.30 -1.10
CA GLU A 43 4.70 -18.74 -1.30
C GLU A 43 4.40 -19.44 0.01
N ASP A 44 5.18 -19.15 1.06
CA ASP A 44 4.98 -19.69 2.41
C ASP A 44 3.61 -19.31 2.99
N ILE A 45 3.22 -18.04 2.90
CA ILE A 45 1.91 -17.56 3.35
C ILE A 45 0.79 -18.24 2.56
N THR A 46 0.94 -18.35 1.24
CA THR A 46 -0.03 -19.02 0.38
C THR A 46 -0.17 -20.49 0.77
N GLN A 47 0.93 -21.16 1.10
CA GLN A 47 0.92 -22.55 1.55
C GLN A 47 0.26 -22.71 2.93
N GLU A 48 0.55 -21.82 3.89
CA GLU A 48 -0.09 -21.82 5.21
C GLU A 48 -1.62 -21.66 5.09
N VAL A 49 -2.08 -20.75 4.22
CA VAL A 49 -3.51 -20.54 3.97
C VAL A 49 -4.16 -21.78 3.34
N LYS A 50 -3.53 -22.37 2.30
CA LYS A 50 -4.02 -23.59 1.64
C LYS A 50 -4.17 -24.75 2.64
N LEU A 51 -3.15 -24.97 3.48
CA LEU A 51 -3.17 -26.00 4.52
C LEU A 51 -4.23 -25.72 5.57
N GLY A 52 -4.41 -24.45 5.98
CA GLY A 52 -5.44 -24.04 6.91
C GLY A 52 -6.85 -24.30 6.38
N LEU A 53 -7.11 -23.95 5.12
CA LEU A 53 -8.39 -24.19 4.46
C LEU A 53 -8.67 -25.68 4.28
N LEU A 54 -7.67 -26.48 3.93
CA LEU A 54 -7.80 -27.93 3.82
C LEU A 54 -8.22 -28.55 5.17
N LYS A 55 -7.50 -28.23 6.25
CA LYS A 55 -7.84 -28.68 7.61
C LYS A 55 -9.23 -28.23 8.02
N TRP A 56 -9.59 -26.99 7.70
CA TRP A 56 -10.90 -26.44 8.03
C TRP A 56 -12.05 -27.17 7.31
N LYS A 57 -11.86 -27.54 6.03
CA LYS A 57 -12.80 -28.33 5.23
C LYS A 57 -12.91 -29.77 5.75
N MET A 58 -11.77 -30.41 6.06
CA MET A 58 -11.75 -31.78 6.63
C MET A 58 -12.51 -31.88 7.96
N ASN A 59 -12.50 -30.81 8.76
CA ASN A 59 -13.25 -30.75 10.02
C ASN A 59 -14.76 -30.48 9.84
N ARG A 60 -15.23 -30.24 8.61
CA ARG A 60 -16.63 -29.93 8.26
C ARG A 60 -17.06 -30.67 6.99
N PRO A 61 -17.00 -32.01 6.97
CA PRO A 61 -17.28 -32.79 5.77
C PRO A 61 -18.72 -32.63 5.26
N ASP A 62 -19.66 -32.31 6.16
CA ASP A 62 -21.09 -32.24 5.84
C ASP A 62 -21.54 -30.86 5.31
N GLN A 63 -20.65 -29.85 5.29
CA GLN A 63 -21.00 -28.50 4.87
C GLN A 63 -20.78 -28.31 3.37
N VAL A 64 -21.89 -28.06 2.67
CA VAL A 64 -21.86 -27.71 1.25
C VAL A 64 -21.89 -26.20 1.09
N TYR A 65 -20.87 -25.65 0.46
CA TYR A 65 -20.78 -24.23 0.10
C TYR A 65 -21.00 -24.03 -1.39
N THR A 66 -21.66 -22.93 -1.72
CA THR A 66 -21.57 -22.35 -3.06
C THR A 66 -20.16 -21.81 -3.32
N PHE A 67 -19.80 -21.63 -4.59
CA PHE A 67 -18.50 -21.08 -4.96
C PHE A 67 -18.25 -19.70 -4.33
N ASP A 68 -19.25 -18.82 -4.31
CA ASP A 68 -19.14 -17.47 -3.73
C ASP A 68 -18.90 -17.49 -2.20
N GLU A 69 -19.53 -18.43 -1.50
CA GLU A 69 -19.31 -18.63 -0.06
C GLU A 69 -17.90 -19.15 0.21
N TRP A 70 -17.45 -20.12 -0.60
CA TRP A 70 -16.10 -20.66 -0.53
C TRP A 70 -15.04 -19.57 -0.77
N LEU A 71 -15.25 -18.71 -1.76
CA LEU A 71 -14.37 -17.57 -2.05
C LEU A 71 -14.26 -16.59 -0.88
N LYS A 72 -15.38 -16.29 -0.21
CA LYS A 72 -15.38 -15.42 0.99
C LYS A 72 -14.59 -16.04 2.14
N ILE A 73 -14.71 -17.35 2.34
CA ILE A 73 -13.96 -18.08 3.35
C ILE A 73 -12.46 -18.02 3.03
N ALA A 74 -12.08 -18.34 1.79
CA ALA A 74 -10.69 -18.32 1.33
C ALA A 74 -10.05 -16.93 1.45
N ASN A 75 -10.75 -15.87 1.02
CA ASN A 75 -10.29 -14.49 1.15
C ASN A 75 -10.10 -14.11 2.63
N THR A 76 -11.05 -14.43 3.50
CA THR A 76 -10.97 -14.14 4.93
C THR A 76 -9.78 -14.85 5.58
N ALA A 77 -9.59 -16.13 5.26
CA ALA A 77 -8.45 -16.91 5.74
C ALA A 77 -7.12 -16.30 5.27
N THR A 78 -7.04 -15.90 4.00
CA THR A 78 -5.85 -15.26 3.42
C THR A 78 -5.51 -13.96 4.15
N GLN A 79 -6.49 -13.08 4.34
CA GLN A 79 -6.29 -11.81 5.05
C GLN A 79 -5.87 -12.00 6.52
N ASN A 80 -6.45 -12.99 7.20
CA ASN A 80 -6.08 -13.32 8.57
C ASN A 80 -4.65 -13.85 8.69
N GLU A 81 -4.20 -14.68 7.74
CA GLU A 81 -2.82 -15.17 7.76
C GLU A 81 -1.83 -14.04 7.46
N ILE A 82 -2.12 -13.17 6.49
CA ILE A 82 -1.29 -11.99 6.22
C ILE A 82 -1.19 -11.08 7.46
N LYS A 83 -2.31 -10.86 8.16
CA LYS A 83 -2.31 -10.10 9.42
C LYS A 83 -1.47 -10.79 10.49
N THR A 84 -1.55 -12.12 10.58
CA THR A 84 -0.77 -12.94 11.51
C THR A 84 0.72 -12.88 11.17
N PHE A 85 1.09 -12.98 9.90
CA PHE A 85 2.45 -12.78 9.39
C PHE A 85 3.04 -11.45 9.85
N TYR A 86 2.35 -10.32 9.62
CA TYR A 86 2.84 -9.01 10.07
C TYR A 86 2.92 -8.90 11.59
N THR A 87 1.99 -9.52 12.32
CA THR A 87 2.04 -9.57 13.79
C THR A 87 3.25 -10.36 14.29
N LYS A 88 3.55 -11.51 13.67
CA LYS A 88 4.71 -12.36 13.98
C LYS A 88 6.03 -11.66 13.62
N LYS A 89 6.13 -11.03 12.45
CA LYS A 89 7.29 -10.22 12.03
C LYS A 89 7.51 -9.02 12.95
N SER A 90 6.44 -8.31 13.33
CA SER A 90 6.51 -7.20 14.27
C SER A 90 7.01 -7.64 15.66
N LYS A 91 6.61 -8.82 16.14
CA LYS A 91 7.08 -9.38 17.43
C LYS A 91 8.54 -9.88 17.38
N ARG A 92 9.01 -10.38 16.23
CA ARG A 92 10.42 -10.75 16.02
C ARG A 92 11.33 -9.53 15.87
N SER A 93 10.77 -8.37 15.54
CA SER A 93 11.43 -7.07 15.50
C SER A 93 11.03 -6.23 16.72
N SER A 94 11.37 -6.70 17.93
CA SER A 94 11.14 -5.97 19.16
C SER A 94 12.13 -4.81 19.31
N VAL A 95 11.98 -3.78 18.47
CA VAL A 95 12.33 -2.40 18.81
C VAL A 95 11.11 -1.55 18.44
N ILE A 96 10.37 -1.20 19.48
CA ILE A 96 9.16 -0.39 19.45
C ILE A 96 9.52 1.00 18.90
N ILE A 97 8.93 1.38 17.76
CA ILE A 97 8.48 2.75 17.55
C ILE A 97 7.07 2.69 16.99
N SER A 98 6.12 3.09 17.84
CA SER A 98 4.70 3.25 17.54
C SER A 98 4.48 3.84 16.14
N ILE A 99 3.68 3.10 15.38
CA ILE A 99 3.06 3.51 14.12
C ILE A 99 2.11 4.72 14.30
N ASP A 100 1.88 5.16 15.54
CA ASP A 100 0.98 6.29 15.85
C ASP A 100 1.53 7.68 15.53
N GLU A 101 2.85 7.88 15.32
CA GLU A 101 3.39 9.22 15.00
C GLU A 101 3.58 9.50 13.50
N ILE A 102 3.58 8.46 12.65
CA ILE A 102 3.28 8.62 11.23
C ILE A 102 1.96 7.92 11.00
N ASN A 103 0.92 8.60 11.45
CA ASN A 103 -0.38 8.40 10.88
C ASN A 103 -0.27 8.66 9.35
N VAL A 104 -0.07 7.58 8.60
CA VAL A 104 -0.38 7.48 7.17
C VAL A 104 -1.90 7.30 7.02
N ASP A 105 -2.69 7.92 7.89
CA ASP A 105 -3.94 8.62 7.53
C ASP A 105 -3.67 9.85 6.62
N LEU A 106 -2.65 9.77 5.74
CA LEU A 106 -2.58 10.65 4.59
C LEU A 106 -3.64 10.16 3.58
N TYR A 107 -4.87 10.61 3.80
CA TYR A 107 -5.92 10.72 2.79
C TYR A 107 -6.45 9.42 2.18
N VAL A 108 -6.75 8.39 2.98
CA VAL A 108 -7.91 7.55 2.66
C VAL A 108 -9.10 8.14 3.39
N ASN A 109 -9.60 9.24 2.84
CA ASN A 109 -10.89 9.80 3.24
C ASN A 109 -11.93 8.66 3.20
N LYS A 110 -12.78 8.59 4.22
CA LYS A 110 -13.90 7.65 4.40
C LYS A 110 -14.95 7.67 3.26
N ASN A 111 -14.64 8.32 2.14
CA ASN A 111 -15.43 8.38 0.91
C ASN A 111 -14.85 7.51 -0.23
N PHE A 112 -13.72 6.81 -0.06
CA PHE A 112 -13.17 5.90 -1.08
C PHE A 112 -13.82 4.51 -1.09
N ARG A 113 -14.95 4.34 -0.41
CA ARG A 113 -15.66 3.07 -0.31
C ARG A 113 -16.64 2.80 -1.45
N THR A 114 -16.63 3.62 -2.50
CA THR A 114 -17.48 3.43 -3.67
C THR A 114 -16.64 3.46 -4.93
N ALA A 115 -16.47 2.27 -5.51
CA ALA A 115 -16.06 1.98 -6.89
C ALA A 115 -14.77 2.66 -7.37
N ASN A 116 -13.62 2.00 -7.27
CA ASN A 116 -12.49 2.24 -8.18
C ASN A 116 -11.71 0.94 -8.39
N SER A 117 -11.43 0.61 -9.65
CA SER A 117 -10.78 -0.60 -10.13
C SER A 117 -9.32 -0.74 -9.64
N GLU A 118 -8.79 -1.96 -9.73
CA GLU A 118 -7.53 -2.40 -9.12
C GLU A 118 -6.28 -1.64 -9.59
N GLY A 119 -6.26 -1.15 -10.83
CA GLY A 119 -5.14 -0.32 -11.35
C GLY A 119 -5.08 1.09 -10.74
N ASP A 120 -6.18 1.56 -10.18
CA ASP A 120 -6.32 2.94 -9.73
C ASP A 120 -5.63 3.18 -8.37
N THR A 121 -5.47 2.12 -7.56
CA THR A 121 -4.88 2.25 -6.21
C THR A 121 -3.35 2.21 -6.25
N GLU A 122 -2.76 1.31 -7.05
CA GLU A 122 -1.30 1.23 -7.21
C GLU A 122 -0.74 2.47 -7.92
N MET A 123 -1.42 2.93 -8.98
CA MET A 123 -1.03 4.19 -9.65
C MET A 123 -1.13 5.39 -8.71
N LYS A 124 -2.12 5.44 -7.81
CA LYS A 124 -2.25 6.48 -6.78
C LYS A 124 -1.11 6.42 -5.76
N ILE A 125 -0.76 5.22 -5.27
CA ILE A 125 0.37 5.02 -4.33
C ILE A 125 1.68 5.45 -5.00
N HIS A 126 1.95 4.98 -6.22
CA HIS A 126 3.15 5.32 -6.96
C HIS A 126 3.23 6.84 -7.26
N SER A 127 2.12 7.47 -7.64
CA SER A 127 2.03 8.93 -7.81
C SER A 127 2.30 9.68 -6.51
N LEU A 128 1.74 9.21 -5.39
CA LEU A 128 1.94 9.80 -4.08
C LEU A 128 3.41 9.68 -3.65
N LEU A 129 4.02 8.50 -3.80
CA LEU A 129 5.43 8.29 -3.48
C LEU A 129 6.35 9.16 -4.34
N LYS A 130 6.06 9.32 -5.64
CA LYS A 130 6.78 10.29 -6.50
C LYS A 130 6.69 11.72 -5.97
N GLN A 131 5.51 12.12 -5.50
CA GLN A 131 5.32 13.46 -4.94
C GLN A 131 6.07 13.63 -3.62
N ILE A 132 5.98 12.65 -2.72
CA ILE A 132 6.73 12.63 -1.47
C ILE A 132 8.23 12.70 -1.76
N TRP A 133 8.74 11.88 -2.70
CA TRP A 133 10.14 11.89 -3.07
C TRP A 133 10.59 13.25 -3.60
N LYS A 134 9.83 13.86 -4.52
CA LYS A 134 10.13 15.19 -5.03
C LYS A 134 10.20 16.24 -3.92
N LEU A 135 9.36 16.14 -2.90
CA LEU A 135 9.41 17.06 -1.76
C LEU A 135 10.63 16.79 -0.88
N ILE A 136 10.94 15.53 -0.61
CA ILE A 136 12.17 15.14 0.11
C ILE A 136 13.38 15.70 -0.63
N GLN A 137 13.47 15.59 -1.95
CA GLN A 137 14.58 16.12 -2.74
C GLN A 137 14.82 17.64 -2.58
N THR A 138 13.82 18.41 -2.16
CA THR A 138 13.97 19.86 -1.88
C THR A 138 14.43 20.18 -0.47
N GLN A 139 14.50 19.19 0.42
CA GLN A 139 14.95 19.38 1.79
C GLN A 139 16.48 19.47 1.89
N SER A 140 16.95 20.07 2.98
CA SER A 140 18.37 20.11 3.32
C SER A 140 18.90 18.74 3.74
N LEU A 141 20.23 18.58 3.73
CA LEU A 141 20.90 17.35 4.13
C LEU A 141 20.49 16.90 5.55
N VAL A 142 20.44 17.83 6.50
CA VAL A 142 20.02 17.54 7.89
C VAL A 142 18.59 17.04 7.94
N GLU A 143 17.70 17.66 7.15
CA GLU A 143 16.31 17.24 7.04
C GLU A 143 16.19 15.84 6.40
N HIS A 144 17.03 15.51 5.40
CA HIS A 144 17.10 14.15 4.83
C HIS A 144 17.48 13.12 5.88
N TYR A 145 18.54 13.39 6.65
CA TYR A 145 19.00 12.49 7.71
C TYR A 145 17.92 12.29 8.78
N ALA A 146 17.32 13.40 9.25
CA ALA A 146 16.29 13.37 10.27
C ALA A 146 15.03 12.60 9.83
N LEU A 147 14.69 12.64 8.53
CA LEU A 147 13.47 12.05 7.99
C LEU A 147 13.65 10.61 7.51
N LEU A 148 14.70 10.34 6.74
CA LEU A 148 14.93 9.03 6.10
C LEU A 148 15.49 8.02 7.09
N LEU A 149 16.49 8.40 7.89
CA LEU A 149 17.19 7.45 8.77
C LEU A 149 16.38 7.06 10.02
N LYS A 150 15.30 7.80 10.31
CA LYS A 150 14.35 7.42 11.36
C LYS A 150 13.27 6.44 10.88
N LYS A 151 13.04 6.36 9.57
CA LYS A 151 11.87 5.71 8.98
C LYS A 151 12.28 4.77 7.86
N GLN A 152 12.76 3.60 8.25
CA GLN A 152 13.16 2.52 7.35
C GLN A 152 12.07 2.20 6.31
N GLU A 153 10.80 2.12 6.73
CA GLU A 153 9.69 1.80 5.83
C GLU A 153 9.57 2.78 4.65
N LEU A 154 9.81 4.07 4.88
CA LEU A 154 9.75 5.07 3.82
C LEU A 154 10.84 4.82 2.77
N ILE A 155 12.06 4.48 3.20
CA ILE A 155 13.16 4.10 2.30
C ILE A 155 12.77 2.84 1.52
N SER A 156 12.24 1.82 2.21
CA SER A 156 11.79 0.58 1.58
C SER A 156 10.69 0.82 0.54
N TYR A 157 9.72 1.70 0.82
CA TYR A 157 8.67 2.06 -0.14
C TYR A 157 9.23 2.79 -1.37
N LEU A 158 10.14 3.74 -1.18
CA LEU A 158 10.74 4.49 -2.28
C LEU A 158 11.57 3.60 -3.20
N ILE A 159 12.33 2.67 -2.63
CA ILE A 159 13.15 1.71 -3.38
C ILE A 159 12.26 0.64 -4.04
N GLY A 160 11.35 0.03 -3.28
CA GLY A 160 10.50 -1.07 -3.75
C GLY A 160 9.58 -0.67 -4.90
N TYR A 161 9.04 0.55 -4.88
CA TYR A 161 8.23 1.09 -5.99
C TYR A 161 9.08 1.72 -7.11
N ARG A 162 10.40 1.54 -7.10
CA ARG A 162 11.34 2.09 -8.09
C ARG A 162 11.22 3.61 -8.25
N ILE A 163 10.85 4.32 -7.18
CA ILE A 163 10.80 5.78 -7.16
C ILE A 163 12.20 6.38 -7.04
N CYS A 164 13.05 5.73 -6.24
CA CYS A 164 14.42 6.11 -6.01
C CYS A 164 15.29 4.86 -5.90
N GLY A 165 16.43 4.84 -6.59
CA GLY A 165 17.42 3.77 -6.45
C GLY A 165 18.36 4.01 -5.26
N SER A 166 19.00 2.94 -4.75
CA SER A 166 19.95 3.05 -3.63
C SER A 166 21.08 4.04 -3.87
N ASN A 167 21.56 4.17 -5.13
CA ASN A 167 22.59 5.14 -5.51
C ASN A 167 22.11 6.59 -5.36
N GLU A 168 20.88 6.87 -5.78
CA GLU A 168 20.32 8.21 -5.68
C GLU A 168 20.08 8.59 -4.21
N MET A 169 19.57 7.63 -3.41
CA MET A 169 19.37 7.82 -1.97
C MET A 169 20.70 8.08 -1.24
N ALA A 170 21.73 7.28 -1.53
CA ALA A 170 23.08 7.47 -0.99
C ALA A 170 23.63 8.85 -1.36
N GLY A 171 23.46 9.28 -2.62
CA GLY A 171 23.88 10.60 -3.08
C GLY A 171 23.17 11.75 -2.35
N ARG A 172 21.88 11.60 -2.01
CA ARG A 172 21.15 12.61 -1.21
C ARG A 172 21.67 12.71 0.22
N LEU A 173 22.08 11.58 0.79
CA LEU A 173 22.72 11.54 2.10
C LEU A 173 24.22 11.89 2.06
N LYS A 174 24.77 12.18 0.87
CA LYS A 174 26.21 12.37 0.65
C LYS A 174 27.05 11.22 1.21
N LEU A 175 26.55 10.00 1.07
CA LEU A 175 27.24 8.76 1.43
C LEU A 175 27.64 8.02 0.17
N THR A 176 28.68 7.20 0.25
CA THR A 176 28.94 6.19 -0.77
C THR A 176 27.84 5.14 -0.77
N LYS A 177 27.66 4.44 -1.91
CA LYS A 177 26.69 3.35 -2.01
C LYS A 177 26.91 2.28 -0.93
N LYS A 178 28.17 1.92 -0.67
CA LYS A 178 28.55 0.89 0.31
C LYS A 178 28.23 1.32 1.75
N GLU A 179 28.48 2.59 2.09
CA GLU A 179 28.10 3.14 3.40
C GLU A 179 26.60 3.14 3.58
N PHE A 180 25.86 3.54 2.54
CA PHE A 180 24.40 3.55 2.58
C PHE A 180 23.81 2.14 2.71
N GLU A 181 24.34 1.15 1.98
CA GLU A 181 23.91 -0.26 2.09
C GLU A 181 24.10 -0.79 3.51
N ARG A 182 25.27 -0.57 4.13
CA ARG A 182 25.52 -0.93 5.52
C ARG A 182 24.61 -0.19 6.49
N LEU A 183 24.36 1.10 6.22
CA LEU A 183 23.51 1.93 7.06
C LEU A 183 22.06 1.42 7.09
N ILE A 184 21.53 0.96 5.94
CA ILE A 184 20.15 0.45 5.84
C ILE A 184 19.90 -0.74 6.78
N GLU A 185 20.89 -1.62 6.96
CA GLU A 185 20.81 -2.78 7.85
C GLU A 185 20.65 -2.40 9.33
N THR A 186 21.06 -1.19 9.69
CA THR A 186 21.04 -0.67 11.08
C THR A 186 19.84 0.25 11.36
N LEU A 187 18.99 0.50 10.36
CA LEU A 187 17.81 1.35 10.54
C LEU A 187 16.72 0.64 11.38
N PRO A 188 15.86 1.41 12.09
CA PRO A 188 15.86 2.87 12.22
C PRO A 188 16.85 3.37 13.28
N LEU A 189 17.46 4.53 13.03
CA LEU A 189 18.37 5.17 13.98
C LEU A 189 17.66 6.08 14.99
N SER A 190 18.21 6.17 16.19
CA SER A 190 17.86 7.16 17.20
C SER A 190 18.34 8.57 16.80
N ASP A 191 17.78 9.61 17.42
CA ASP A 191 18.14 10.99 17.08
C ASP A 191 19.58 11.32 17.53
N VAL A 192 20.08 10.59 18.55
CA VAL A 192 21.47 10.67 19.01
C VAL A 192 22.40 10.04 17.97
N GLU A 193 22.07 8.85 17.47
CA GLU A 193 22.87 8.19 16.44
C GLU A 193 22.91 9.01 15.14
N ILE A 194 21.78 9.61 14.75
CA ILE A 194 21.72 10.50 13.58
C ILE A 194 22.60 11.75 13.80
N ALA A 195 22.59 12.34 15.00
CA ALA A 195 23.46 13.46 15.35
C ALA A 195 24.94 13.08 15.25
N SER A 196 25.32 11.95 15.85
CA SER A 196 26.69 11.43 15.78
C SER A 196 27.12 11.13 14.35
N LEU A 197 26.22 10.64 13.50
CA LEU A 197 26.53 10.35 12.10
C LEU A 197 26.70 11.64 11.28
N LEU A 198 25.87 12.66 11.54
CA LEU A 198 26.05 13.99 10.93
C LEU A 198 27.35 14.68 11.36
N GLU A 199 27.76 14.52 12.61
CA GLU A 199 29.04 15.04 13.08
C GLU A 199 30.21 14.27 12.45
N ARG A 200 30.15 12.93 12.42
CA ARG A 200 31.22 12.08 11.89
C ARG A 200 31.43 12.25 10.39
N GLU A 201 30.35 12.23 9.61
CA GLU A 201 30.42 12.20 8.14
C GLU A 201 30.47 13.62 7.53
N HIS A 202 29.89 14.63 8.21
CA HIS A 202 29.72 15.97 7.64
C HIS A 202 30.24 17.10 8.52
N ASN A 203 30.86 16.81 9.67
CA ASN A 203 31.27 17.81 10.67
C ASN A 203 30.13 18.75 11.11
N LEU A 204 28.88 18.27 11.07
CA LEU A 204 27.69 19.03 11.44
C LEU A 204 27.30 18.70 12.88
N LYS A 205 27.66 19.58 13.82
CA LYS A 205 27.26 19.47 15.23
C LYS A 205 25.80 19.88 15.41
N ILE A 206 24.92 18.90 15.59
CA ILE A 206 23.49 19.11 15.79
C ILE A 206 23.04 18.28 16.98
N THR A 207 22.29 18.88 17.89
CA THR A 207 21.76 18.14 19.04
C THR A 207 20.61 17.22 18.63
N SER A 208 20.43 16.13 19.36
CA SER A 208 19.30 15.19 19.16
C SER A 208 17.95 15.91 19.24
N GLU A 209 17.81 16.90 20.12
CA GLU A 209 16.59 17.70 20.23
C GLU A 209 16.36 18.62 19.03
N ALA A 210 17.43 19.22 18.49
CA ALA A 210 17.34 19.98 17.24
C ALA A 210 16.92 19.07 16.08
N LEU A 211 17.47 17.85 15.98
CA LEU A 211 17.04 16.87 14.98
C LEU A 211 15.57 16.49 15.10
N ARG A 212 15.07 16.30 16.32
CA ARG A 212 13.64 16.06 16.56
C ARG A 212 12.77 17.20 16.02
N LYS A 213 13.15 18.45 16.31
CA LYS A 213 12.46 19.66 15.80
C LYS A 213 12.52 19.76 14.28
N VAL A 214 13.69 19.48 13.70
CA VAL A 214 13.89 19.43 12.24
C VAL A 214 12.98 18.38 11.60
N ARG A 215 12.95 17.16 12.14
CA ARG A 215 12.06 16.09 11.66
C ARG A 215 10.60 16.52 11.69
N GLN A 216 10.12 17.04 12.83
CA GLN A 216 8.74 17.51 12.94
C GLN A 216 8.42 18.60 11.92
N ARG A 217 9.31 19.56 11.72
CA ARG A 217 9.16 20.61 10.69
C ARG A 217 9.10 20.02 9.28
N SER A 218 9.98 19.07 8.96
CA SER A 218 9.98 18.38 7.66
C SER A 218 8.69 17.62 7.41
N LEU A 219 8.19 16.89 8.41
CA LEU A 219 6.92 16.17 8.31
C LEU A 219 5.74 17.13 8.14
N SER A 220 5.72 18.24 8.87
CA SER A 220 4.69 19.28 8.72
C SER A 220 4.71 19.92 7.33
N LYS A 221 5.90 20.17 6.75
CA LYS A 221 6.04 20.64 5.35
C LYS A 221 5.49 19.61 4.36
N LEU A 222 5.80 18.33 4.54
CA LEU A 222 5.26 17.27 3.68
C LEU A 222 3.73 17.23 3.76
N ARG A 223 3.18 17.27 4.98
CA ARG A 223 1.73 17.26 5.22
C ARG A 223 1.04 18.47 4.58
N SER A 224 1.56 19.68 4.75
CA SER A 224 0.93 20.89 4.20
C SER A 224 0.93 20.93 2.68
N VAL A 225 2.00 20.46 2.04
CA VAL A 225 2.07 20.42 0.57
C VAL A 225 1.20 19.32 -0.01
N LEU A 226 1.10 18.16 0.65
CA LEU A 226 0.17 17.11 0.24
C LEU A 226 -1.29 17.54 0.42
N ALA A 227 -1.61 18.25 1.51
CA ALA A 227 -2.95 18.78 1.76
C ALA A 227 -3.38 19.84 0.75
N SER A 228 -2.53 20.82 0.44
CA SER A 228 -2.85 21.91 -0.51
C SER A 228 -3.02 21.42 -1.95
N LYS A 229 -2.24 20.42 -2.38
CA LYS A 229 -2.40 19.82 -3.72
C LYS A 229 -3.66 19.01 -3.87
N ASN A 230 -4.12 18.33 -2.83
CA ASN A 230 -5.39 17.60 -2.83
C ASN A 230 -6.60 18.56 -2.97
N GLN A 231 -6.52 19.77 -2.42
CA GLN A 231 -7.54 20.81 -2.61
C GLN A 231 -7.59 21.32 -4.07
N HIS A 232 -6.44 21.52 -4.72
CA HIS A 232 -6.40 21.93 -6.13
C HIS A 232 -6.92 20.86 -7.10
N ILE A 233 -6.73 19.56 -6.78
CA ILE A 233 -7.31 18.47 -7.57
C ILE A 233 -8.83 18.47 -7.43
N ALA A 234 -9.37 18.61 -6.20
CA ALA A 234 -10.81 18.67 -5.95
C ALA A 234 -11.51 19.84 -6.67
N ILE A 235 -10.88 21.02 -6.71
CA ILE A 235 -11.41 22.20 -7.40
C ILE A 235 -11.40 22.00 -8.93
N LYS A 236 -10.36 21.38 -9.49
CA LYS A 236 -10.30 21.08 -10.93
C LYS A 236 -11.31 20.02 -11.37
N THR A 237 -11.59 19.00 -10.55
CA THR A 237 -12.66 18.03 -10.82
C THR A 237 -14.05 18.67 -10.79
N ASN A 238 -14.30 19.60 -9.87
CA ASN A 238 -15.58 20.32 -9.82
C ASN A 238 -15.78 21.27 -11.01
N GLN A 239 -14.73 21.95 -11.50
CA GLN A 239 -14.83 22.76 -12.73
C GLN A 239 -15.04 21.92 -14.00
N LYS A 240 -14.47 20.71 -14.07
CA LYS A 240 -14.63 19.81 -15.22
C LYS A 240 -16.03 19.19 -15.25
N ASN A 241 -16.58 18.84 -14.08
CA ASN A 241 -17.96 18.35 -13.97
C ASN A 241 -18.99 19.47 -14.18
N GLY A 242 -18.71 20.71 -13.75
CA GLY A 242 -19.56 21.88 -14.02
C GLY A 242 -19.62 22.29 -15.49
N ARG A 243 -18.59 22.01 -16.29
CA ARG A 243 -18.66 22.20 -17.76
C ARG A 243 -19.40 21.08 -18.48
N ALA A 244 -19.35 19.85 -17.97
CA ALA A 244 -20.07 18.72 -18.56
C ALA A 244 -21.60 18.82 -18.38
N SER A 245 -22.08 19.43 -17.30
CA SER A 245 -23.51 19.67 -17.06
C SER A 245 -24.08 20.85 -17.86
N VAL A 246 -23.27 21.87 -18.21
CA VAL A 246 -23.76 23.02 -19.01
C VAL A 246 -23.89 22.69 -20.51
N THR A 247 -23.29 21.59 -20.99
CA THR A 247 -23.31 21.26 -22.44
C THR A 247 -24.46 20.31 -22.84
N ARG A 248 -25.35 19.91 -21.93
CA ARG A 248 -26.44 18.94 -22.22
C ARG A 248 -27.88 19.50 -22.20
N GLU A 249 -28.10 20.78 -21.91
CA GLU A 249 -29.46 21.35 -21.88
C GLU A 249 -29.89 22.13 -23.14
N ASN A 250 -29.00 22.40 -24.11
CA ASN A 250 -29.38 23.13 -25.33
C ASN A 250 -29.51 22.22 -26.57
N LYS A 251 -30.40 21.22 -26.53
CA LYS A 251 -30.97 20.58 -27.73
C LYS A 251 -32.36 20.04 -27.40
N ASN A 252 -33.35 20.92 -27.22
CA ASN A 252 -34.77 20.56 -27.32
C ASN A 252 -35.66 21.80 -27.42
N VAL A 253 -35.46 22.63 -28.45
CA VAL A 253 -36.53 23.51 -28.94
C VAL A 253 -36.41 23.64 -30.45
N SER A 254 -37.56 23.55 -31.12
CA SER A 254 -37.82 23.92 -32.52
C SER A 254 -37.85 22.79 -33.55
N THR A 255 -38.95 22.05 -33.55
CA THR A 255 -39.61 21.62 -34.81
C THR A 255 -41.11 21.45 -34.58
N LYS A 256 -41.92 21.93 -35.55
CA LYS A 256 -43.40 22.02 -35.67
C LYS A 256 -43.91 23.45 -35.38
N GLN A 257 -44.65 24.13 -36.26
CA GLN A 257 -45.45 23.74 -37.43
C GLN A 257 -45.63 24.95 -38.36
N THR A 258 -45.43 24.77 -39.66
CA THR A 258 -46.04 25.60 -40.72
C THR A 258 -47.19 24.81 -41.31
N ALA A 259 -48.42 25.29 -41.12
CA ALA A 259 -49.58 24.94 -41.93
C ALA A 259 -50.34 26.25 -42.14
N GLY A 260 -50.32 26.75 -43.36
CA GLY A 260 -51.03 27.94 -43.80
C GLY A 260 -51.45 27.72 -45.24
N THR A 261 -52.75 27.56 -45.39
CA THR A 261 -53.57 27.44 -46.61
C THR A 261 -53.30 28.53 -47.63
#